data_AF-U9TPK2-F1
#
_entry.id   AF-U9TPK2-F1
#
_cell.length_a   1.000
_cell.length_b   1.000
_cell.length_c   1.000
_cell.angle_alpha   90.00
_cell.angle_beta   90.00
_cell.angle_gamma   90.00
#
_symmetry.space_group_name_H-M   'P 1'
#
loop_
_entity.id
_entity.type
_entity.pdbx_description
1 polymer ?
#
loop_
_entity_poly.entity_id
_entity_poly.type
_entity_poly.pdbx_seq_one_letter_code
_entity_poly.pdbx_strand_id
1 'polypeptide(L)'
;MVHTSHRLRMPLKDMLELDTSFKHLRINTSNKNLVQINNGIVDTENNFNVNAEFQLASGWALKANQKFGKRSRARISKKVIALLQGFFHACNADKSDRYSANDMLSELIHMANSKELDPEIIPKIETIENWISRYSAACKREMAAIALERQVQNQPYFE
;
A
#
# COMPACT_ATOMS: atom_id res chain seq x y z
N MET A 1 33.02 -27.17 -13.85
CA MET A 1 33.05 -26.95 -12.39
C MET A 1 31.78 -26.20 -12.03
N VAL A 2 30.77 -26.91 -11.51
CA VAL A 2 29.43 -26.34 -11.27
C VAL A 2 29.44 -25.73 -9.88
N HIS A 3 29.42 -24.41 -9.78
CA HIS A 3 29.28 -23.73 -8.49
C HIS A 3 27.82 -23.82 -8.06
N THR A 4 27.52 -24.75 -7.15
CA THR A 4 26.29 -24.74 -6.37
C THR A 4 26.38 -23.60 -5.37
N SER A 5 25.66 -22.50 -5.63
CA SER A 5 25.49 -21.42 -4.66
C SER A 5 24.54 -21.91 -3.56
N HIS A 6 25.09 -22.17 -2.38
CA HIS A 6 24.33 -22.57 -1.20
C HIS A 6 23.60 -21.34 -0.64
N ARG A 7 22.41 -21.09 -1.20
CA ARG A 7 21.49 -20.00 -0.82
C ARG A 7 21.12 -20.15 0.66
N LEU A 8 21.51 -19.18 1.50
CA LEU A 8 21.19 -19.17 2.93
C LEU A 8 19.69 -18.93 3.11
N ARG A 9 18.95 -20.02 3.30
CA ARG A 9 17.51 -20.06 3.56
C ARG A 9 17.22 -19.47 4.95
N MET A 10 16.68 -18.25 5.01
CA MET A 10 16.22 -17.68 6.28
C MET A 10 14.92 -18.37 6.75
N PRO A 11 14.87 -18.92 7.97
CA PRO A 11 13.68 -19.62 8.46
C PRO A 11 12.55 -18.64 8.82
N LEU A 12 11.28 -19.07 8.66
CA LEU A 12 10.08 -18.23 8.88
C LEU A 12 10.02 -17.52 10.23
N LYS A 13 10.57 -18.15 11.27
CA LYS A 13 10.60 -17.59 12.62
C LYS A 13 11.38 -16.26 12.66
N ASP A 14 12.47 -16.18 11.91
CA ASP A 14 13.32 -14.99 11.83
C ASP A 14 12.66 -13.89 10.97
N MET A 15 11.87 -14.27 9.94
CA MET A 15 11.05 -13.33 9.17
C MET A 15 9.95 -12.67 10.02
N LEU A 16 9.37 -13.40 10.97
CA LEU A 16 8.33 -12.90 11.88
C LEU A 16 8.90 -12.05 13.03
N GLU A 17 10.15 -12.31 13.44
CA GLU A 17 10.83 -11.51 14.47
C GLU A 17 11.22 -10.11 13.97
N LEU A 18 11.61 -9.98 12.68
CA LEU A 18 11.89 -8.70 12.04
C LEU A 18 10.66 -7.76 12.00
N ASP A 19 9.47 -8.32 11.81
CA ASP A 19 8.19 -7.59 11.86
C ASP A 19 7.93 -7.02 13.26
N THR A 20 8.42 -7.66 14.31
CA THR A 20 8.22 -7.23 15.70
C THR A 20 9.12 -6.05 16.08
N SER A 21 10.33 -5.97 15.53
CA SER A 21 11.20 -4.79 15.67
C SER A 21 10.67 -3.56 14.88
N PHE A 22 10.00 -3.77 13.75
CA PHE A 22 9.48 -2.67 12.91
C PHE A 22 8.14 -2.09 13.40
N LYS A 23 7.41 -2.80 14.27
CA LYS A 23 6.17 -2.29 14.89
C LYS A 23 6.37 -0.99 15.67
N HIS A 24 7.59 -0.70 16.13
CA HIS A 24 7.94 0.54 16.83
C HIS A 24 8.06 1.78 15.92
N LEU A 25 8.06 1.62 14.59
CA LEU A 25 8.09 2.73 13.63
C LEU A 25 6.78 2.86 12.85
N ARG A 26 5.64 2.62 13.49
CA ARG A 26 4.33 2.86 12.89
C ARG A 26 3.72 4.14 13.47
N ILE A 27 4.14 5.29 12.93
CA ILE A 27 3.47 6.56 13.23
C ILE A 27 2.07 6.50 12.59
N ASN A 28 1.08 6.50 13.48
CA ASN A 28 -0.33 6.71 13.19
C ASN A 28 -0.58 8.15 12.74
N THR A 29 -0.60 8.40 11.43
CA THR A 29 -1.07 9.68 10.88
C THR A 29 -2.57 9.82 11.09
N SER A 30 -2.96 10.46 12.20
CA SER A 30 -4.32 10.90 12.43
C SER A 30 -4.60 12.07 11.49
N ASN A 31 -5.55 11.88 10.57
CA ASN A 31 -6.09 12.89 9.65
C ASN A 31 -6.90 13.95 10.42
N LYS A 32 -6.21 14.91 11.03
CA LYS A 32 -6.81 16.13 11.59
C LYS A 32 -6.74 17.21 10.52
N ASN A 33 -7.87 17.49 9.86
CA ASN A 33 -8.28 18.78 9.26
C ASN A 33 -9.33 18.55 8.17
N LEU A 34 -10.60 18.50 8.58
CA LEU A 34 -11.75 18.77 7.72
C LEU A 34 -12.80 19.47 8.58
N VAL A 35 -12.53 20.73 8.91
CA VAL A 35 -13.52 21.63 9.49
C VAL A 35 -13.41 22.95 8.74
N GLN A 36 -14.57 23.44 8.29
CA GLN A 36 -14.86 24.74 7.68
C GLN A 36 -14.42 24.93 6.22
N ILE A 37 -15.34 24.66 5.28
CA ILE A 37 -15.86 25.70 4.37
C ILE A 37 -17.29 25.28 3.93
N ASN A 38 -18.32 25.85 4.52
CA ASN A 38 -19.67 25.91 3.98
C ASN A 38 -20.29 27.19 4.54
N ASN A 39 -20.48 28.20 3.68
CA ASN A 39 -21.61 29.12 3.67
C ASN A 39 -21.34 30.24 2.66
N GLY A 40 -22.20 30.34 1.64
CA GLY A 40 -22.19 31.48 0.72
C GLY A 40 -22.64 31.10 -0.69
N ILE A 41 -23.90 30.72 -0.86
CA ILE A 41 -24.57 30.88 -2.16
C ILE A 41 -25.83 31.70 -1.89
N VAL A 42 -25.77 32.96 -2.30
CA VAL A 42 -26.90 33.89 -2.42
C VAL A 42 -27.74 33.45 -3.62
N ASP A 43 -29.05 33.41 -3.42
CA ASP A 43 -30.05 33.08 -4.43
C ASP A 43 -30.05 34.12 -5.56
N THR A 44 -29.83 33.66 -6.79
CA THR A 44 -30.20 34.43 -7.99
C THR A 44 -31.14 33.57 -8.82
N GLU A 45 -32.38 34.00 -8.83
CA GLU A 45 -33.53 33.45 -9.53
C GLU A 45 -33.33 33.59 -11.04
N ASN A 46 -33.03 32.47 -11.71
CA ASN A 46 -33.09 32.38 -13.16
C ASN A 46 -34.01 31.21 -13.53
N ASN A 47 -35.20 31.57 -13.98
CA ASN A 47 -36.27 30.66 -14.40
C ASN A 47 -35.88 29.92 -15.69
N PHE A 48 -35.20 28.78 -15.55
CA PHE A 48 -35.03 27.81 -16.63
C PHE A 48 -36.16 26.79 -16.55
N ASN A 49 -37.08 26.83 -17.52
CA ASN A 49 -38.09 25.81 -17.73
C ASN A 49 -37.43 24.53 -18.26
N VAL A 50 -36.92 23.71 -17.34
CA VAL A 50 -36.34 22.40 -17.65
C VAL A 50 -37.50 21.40 -17.76
N ASN A 51 -37.72 20.88 -18.96
CA ASN A 51 -38.64 19.78 -19.28
C ASN A 51 -38.81 18.82 -18.10
N ALA A 52 -39.99 18.80 -17.48
CA ALA A 52 -40.26 18.15 -16.18
C ALA A 52 -40.14 16.61 -16.21
N GLU A 53 -39.84 16.02 -17.35
CA GLU A 53 -39.76 14.59 -17.57
C GLU A 53 -38.52 13.93 -16.92
N PHE A 54 -37.49 14.71 -16.57
CA PHE A 54 -36.23 14.18 -15.99
C PHE A 54 -35.74 14.95 -14.76
N GLN A 55 -36.64 15.42 -13.89
CA GLN A 55 -36.21 16.00 -12.62
C GLN A 55 -35.72 14.90 -11.66
N LEU A 56 -34.39 14.70 -11.62
CA LEU A 56 -33.76 13.92 -10.56
C LEU A 56 -33.95 14.64 -9.23
N ALA A 57 -34.28 13.90 -8.17
CA ALA A 57 -34.47 14.49 -6.85
C ALA A 57 -33.22 15.29 -6.43
N SER A 58 -33.45 16.50 -5.90
CA SER A 58 -32.39 17.36 -5.39
C SER A 58 -31.52 16.58 -4.40
N GLY A 59 -30.26 16.36 -4.76
CA GLY A 59 -29.34 15.55 -3.96
C GLY A 59 -28.71 14.35 -4.67
N TRP A 60 -29.14 13.98 -5.89
CA TRP A 60 -28.56 12.87 -6.65
C TRP A 60 -27.08 13.05 -7.01
N ALA A 61 -26.63 14.28 -7.24
CA ALA A 61 -25.24 14.59 -7.58
C ALA A 61 -24.42 15.10 -6.38
N LEU A 62 -24.97 15.12 -5.16
CA LEU A 62 -24.23 15.57 -3.99
C LEU A 62 -23.19 14.53 -3.58
N LYS A 63 -21.93 14.95 -3.46
CA LYS A 63 -20.83 14.11 -2.98
C LYS A 63 -21.10 13.48 -1.61
N ALA A 64 -21.86 14.18 -0.74
CA ALA A 64 -22.31 13.65 0.55
C ALA A 64 -23.22 12.41 0.42
N ASN A 65 -23.97 12.31 -0.69
CA ASN A 65 -24.87 11.19 -0.98
C ASN A 65 -24.19 10.11 -1.84
N GLN A 66 -22.89 10.25 -2.13
CA GLN A 66 -22.13 9.26 -2.87
C GLN A 66 -21.99 7.98 -2.05
N LYS A 67 -22.73 6.94 -2.43
CA LYS A 67 -22.53 5.59 -1.90
C LYS A 67 -21.24 5.02 -2.47
N PHE A 68 -20.14 5.11 -1.73
CA PHE A 68 -18.95 4.31 -2.04
C PHE A 68 -19.33 2.84 -1.90
N GLY A 69 -19.55 2.17 -3.04
CA GLY A 69 -19.70 0.72 -3.05
C GLY A 69 -18.52 0.09 -2.32
N LYS A 70 -18.77 -0.94 -1.52
CA LYS A 70 -17.72 -1.76 -0.90
C LYS A 70 -16.94 -2.40 -2.05
N ARG A 71 -15.84 -1.77 -2.46
CA ARG A 71 -14.90 -2.39 -3.41
C ARG A 71 -14.25 -3.57 -2.70
N SER A 72 -14.84 -4.75 -2.83
CA SER A 72 -14.29 -6.03 -2.40
C SER A 72 -13.16 -6.42 -3.36
N ARG A 73 -12.07 -5.64 -3.36
CA ARG A 73 -10.82 -6.10 -3.93
C ARG A 73 -10.35 -7.23 -3.02
N ALA A 74 -10.25 -8.45 -3.55
CA ALA A 74 -9.70 -9.58 -2.83
C ALA A 74 -8.40 -9.13 -2.13
N ARG A 75 -8.40 -9.16 -0.80
CA ARG A 75 -7.27 -8.67 -0.01
C ARG A 75 -6.30 -9.83 0.10
N ILE A 76 -5.08 -9.62 -0.39
CA ILE A 76 -3.96 -10.53 -0.09
C ILE A 76 -3.92 -10.72 1.44
N SER A 77 -3.78 -11.96 1.88
CA SER A 77 -3.75 -12.27 3.32
C SER A 77 -2.57 -11.55 3.99
N LYS A 78 -2.73 -11.17 5.26
CA LYS A 78 -1.66 -10.49 6.02
C LYS A 78 -0.36 -11.31 6.05
N LYS A 79 -0.47 -12.64 6.13
CA LYS A 79 0.66 -13.57 6.11
C LYS A 79 1.44 -13.48 4.80
N VAL A 80 0.73 -13.50 3.66
CA VAL A 80 1.38 -13.35 2.35
C VAL A 80 2.00 -11.96 2.19
N ILE A 81 1.33 -10.90 2.67
CA ILE A 81 1.91 -9.54 2.66
C ILE A 81 3.25 -9.51 3.40
N ALA A 82 3.33 -10.08 4.60
CA ALA A 82 4.56 -10.10 5.39
C ALA A 82 5.70 -10.84 4.65
N LEU A 83 5.39 -11.96 3.99
CA LEU A 83 6.37 -12.70 3.18
C LEU A 83 6.87 -11.88 1.99
N LEU A 84 5.95 -11.24 1.25
CA LEU A 84 6.30 -10.37 0.13
C LEU A 84 7.18 -9.18 0.58
N GLN A 85 6.93 -8.63 1.76
CA GLN A 85 7.80 -7.61 2.37
C GLN A 85 9.19 -8.18 2.67
N GLY A 86 9.27 -9.36 3.31
CA GLY A 86 10.54 -10.04 3.58
C GLY A 86 11.39 -10.25 2.32
N PHE A 87 10.79 -10.76 1.24
CA PHE A 87 11.46 -10.93 -0.05
C PHE A 87 11.92 -9.59 -0.65
N PHE A 88 11.07 -8.55 -0.57
CA PHE A 88 11.41 -7.22 -1.06
C PHE A 88 12.59 -6.60 -0.30
N HIS A 89 12.69 -6.84 1.01
CA HIS A 89 13.77 -6.31 1.83
C HIS A 89 15.09 -7.07 1.63
N ALA A 90 15.03 -8.40 1.45
CA ALA A 90 16.21 -9.21 1.08
C ALA A 90 16.85 -8.71 -0.22
N CYS A 91 16.02 -8.36 -1.21
CA CYS A 91 16.46 -7.72 -2.46
C CYS A 91 17.20 -6.38 -2.27
N ASN A 92 16.91 -5.62 -1.21
CA ASN A 92 17.59 -4.34 -0.96
C ASN A 92 18.94 -4.53 -0.25
N ALA A 93 19.18 -5.68 0.39
CA ALA A 93 20.45 -5.98 1.05
C ALA A 93 21.53 -6.41 0.05
N ASP A 94 21.16 -7.17 -0.99
CA ASP A 94 22.05 -7.52 -2.09
C ASP A 94 21.35 -7.37 -3.45
N LYS A 95 21.98 -6.67 -4.40
CA LYS A 95 21.44 -6.42 -5.74
C LYS A 95 21.39 -7.71 -6.57
N SER A 96 22.23 -8.70 -6.29
CA SER A 96 22.15 -10.03 -6.92
C SER A 96 20.91 -10.81 -6.50
N ASP A 97 20.37 -10.55 -5.31
CA ASP A 97 19.23 -11.25 -4.72
C ASP A 97 17.89 -10.55 -4.98
N ARG A 98 17.80 -9.83 -6.11
CA ARG A 98 16.57 -9.14 -6.48
C ARG A 98 15.47 -10.12 -6.89
N TYR A 99 14.54 -10.34 -5.96
CA TYR A 99 13.32 -11.09 -6.22
C TYR A 99 12.44 -10.39 -7.25
N SER A 100 12.25 -11.02 -8.41
CA SER A 100 11.18 -10.69 -9.35
C SER A 100 9.83 -11.20 -8.83
N ALA A 101 8.73 -10.78 -9.46
CA ALA A 101 7.41 -11.29 -9.10
C ALA A 101 7.30 -12.81 -9.28
N ASN A 102 7.98 -13.36 -10.30
CA ASN A 102 8.03 -14.81 -10.54
C ASN A 102 8.81 -15.54 -9.46
N ASP A 103 9.92 -14.96 -8.98
CA ASP A 103 10.70 -15.54 -7.89
C ASP A 103 9.88 -15.56 -6.60
N MET A 104 9.20 -14.45 -6.27
CA MET A 104 8.31 -14.40 -5.10
C MET A 104 7.17 -15.42 -5.20
N LEU A 105 6.56 -15.58 -6.37
CA LEU A 105 5.51 -16.58 -6.58
C LEU A 105 6.06 -18.00 -6.41
N SER A 106 7.26 -18.28 -6.95
CA SER A 106 7.90 -19.59 -6.84
C SER A 106 8.19 -19.97 -5.39
N GLU A 107 8.68 -19.03 -4.58
CA GLU A 107 8.87 -19.25 -3.15
C GLU A 107 7.55 -19.51 -2.42
N LEU A 108 6.50 -18.74 -2.72
CA LEU A 108 5.17 -18.97 -2.11
C LEU A 108 4.61 -20.35 -2.46
N ILE A 109 4.80 -20.82 -3.70
CA ILE A 109 4.42 -22.17 -4.12
C ILE A 109 5.25 -23.22 -3.38
N HIS A 110 6.55 -23.03 -3.25
CA HIS A 110 7.42 -23.92 -2.48
C HIS A 110 7.01 -24.00 -0.99
N MET A 111 6.60 -22.87 -0.40
CA MET A 111 6.04 -22.82 0.96
C MET A 111 4.70 -23.55 1.08
N ALA A 112 3.84 -23.50 0.08
CA ALA A 112 2.61 -24.28 0.08
C ALA A 112 2.86 -25.78 -0.07
N ASN A 113 3.81 -26.17 -0.92
CA ASN A 113 4.22 -27.57 -1.08
C ASN A 113 4.81 -28.15 0.22
N SER A 114 5.49 -27.32 1.02
CA SER A 114 6.02 -27.68 2.35
C SER A 114 4.99 -27.59 3.48
N LYS A 115 3.71 -27.30 3.17
CA LYS A 115 2.59 -27.13 4.13
C LYS A 115 2.79 -25.97 5.12
N GLU A 116 3.69 -25.04 4.84
CA GLU A 116 3.91 -23.83 5.63
C GLU A 116 2.90 -22.73 5.28
N LEU A 117 2.34 -22.79 4.07
CA LEU A 117 1.36 -21.85 3.54
C LEU A 117 0.16 -22.60 2.94
N ASP A 118 -1.03 -22.05 3.08
CA ASP A 118 -2.22 -22.59 2.41
C ASP A 118 -2.15 -22.23 0.90
N PRO A 119 -2.29 -23.19 -0.02
CA PRO A 119 -2.30 -22.90 -1.45
C PRO A 119 -3.43 -21.96 -1.87
N GLU A 120 -4.57 -21.94 -1.17
CA GLU A 120 -5.73 -21.11 -1.52
C GLU A 120 -5.46 -19.60 -1.35
N ILE A 121 -4.51 -19.25 -0.48
CA ILE A 121 -4.16 -17.85 -0.22
C ILE A 121 -3.04 -17.32 -1.11
N ILE A 122 -2.49 -18.15 -2.02
CA ILE A 122 -1.45 -17.73 -2.96
C ILE A 122 -2.04 -16.74 -3.97
N PRO A 123 -1.50 -15.51 -4.06
CA PRO A 123 -1.97 -14.53 -5.03
C PRO A 123 -1.48 -14.87 -6.44
N LYS A 124 -2.24 -14.40 -7.44
CA LYS A 124 -1.80 -14.45 -8.84
C LYS A 124 -0.57 -13.57 -9.06
N ILE A 125 0.21 -13.90 -10.09
CA ILE A 125 1.42 -13.14 -10.46
C ILE A 125 1.14 -11.64 -10.65
N GLU A 126 0.09 -11.28 -11.38
CA GLU A 126 -0.33 -9.88 -11.60
C GLU A 126 -0.63 -9.14 -10.29
N THR A 127 -1.11 -9.86 -9.28
CA THR A 127 -1.40 -9.29 -7.96
C THR A 127 -0.10 -8.99 -7.21
N ILE A 128 0.92 -9.84 -7.36
CA ILE A 128 2.27 -9.61 -6.82
C ILE A 128 2.93 -8.43 -7.52
N GLU A 129 2.89 -8.35 -8.85
CA GLU A 129 3.47 -7.23 -9.63
C GLU A 129 2.85 -5.89 -9.24
N ASN A 130 1.51 -5.84 -9.16
CA ASN A 130 0.78 -4.66 -8.72
C ASN A 130 1.12 -4.30 -7.27
N TRP A 131 1.29 -5.29 -6.40
CA TRP A 131 1.69 -5.07 -5.02
C TRP A 131 3.11 -4.48 -4.94
N ILE A 132 4.09 -5.06 -5.64
CA ILE A 132 5.48 -4.57 -5.71
C ILE A 132 5.51 -3.12 -6.19
N SER A 133 4.76 -2.80 -7.25
CA SER A 133 4.69 -1.45 -7.81
C SER A 133 4.17 -0.45 -6.78
N ARG A 134 3.09 -0.79 -6.07
CA ARG A 134 2.50 0.07 -5.03
C ARG A 134 3.39 0.23 -3.81
N TYR A 135 4.00 -0.87 -3.36
CA TYR A 135 4.88 -0.89 -2.19
C TYR A 135 6.16 -0.09 -2.46
N SER A 136 6.78 -0.28 -3.62
CA SER A 136 7.95 0.48 -4.07
C SER A 136 7.66 1.98 -4.12
N ALA A 137 6.52 2.38 -4.68
CA ALA A 137 6.11 3.79 -4.72
C ALA A 137 5.87 4.37 -3.32
N ALA A 138 5.35 3.56 -2.38
CA ALA A 138 5.18 3.98 -0.99
C ALA A 138 6.53 4.19 -0.30
N CYS A 139 7.46 3.25 -0.45
CA CYS A 139 8.82 3.37 0.09
C CYS A 139 9.54 4.64 -0.43
N LYS A 140 9.44 4.93 -1.73
CA LYS A 140 10.02 6.17 -2.30
C LYS A 140 9.42 7.44 -1.69
N ARG A 141 8.10 7.48 -1.48
CA ARG A 141 7.43 8.62 -0.84
C ARG A 141 7.88 8.81 0.61
N GLU A 142 8.04 7.72 1.35
CA GLU A 142 8.52 7.74 2.73
C GLU A 142 9.97 8.23 2.82
N MET A 143 10.85 7.73 1.96
CA MET A 143 12.24 8.21 1.89
C MET A 143 12.32 9.70 1.52
N ALA A 144 11.46 10.17 0.60
CA ALA A 144 11.39 11.59 0.25
C ALA A 144 10.91 12.45 1.45
N ALA A 145 9.92 11.98 2.21
CA ALA A 145 9.44 12.66 3.41
C ALA A 145 10.54 12.75 4.48
N ILE A 146 11.25 11.65 4.75
CA ILE A 146 12.38 11.62 5.70
C ILE A 146 13.51 12.55 5.24
N ALA A 147 13.83 12.57 3.95
CA ALA A 147 14.85 13.47 3.41
C ALA A 147 14.48 14.96 3.61
N LEU A 148 13.21 15.31 3.43
CA LEU A 148 12.70 16.67 3.67
C LEU A 148 12.78 17.05 5.14
N GLU A 149 12.34 16.17 6.05
CA GLU A 149 12.43 16.40 7.49
C GLU A 149 13.87 16.63 7.95
N ARG A 150 14.82 15.87 7.40
CA ARG A 150 16.26 16.06 7.66
C ARG A 150 16.78 17.40 7.16
N GLN A 151 16.29 17.93 6.04
CA GLN A 151 16.69 19.25 5.56
C GLN A 151 16.18 20.38 6.47
N VAL A 152 14.97 20.24 7.00
CA VAL A 152 14.39 21.21 7.95
C VAL A 152 15.16 21.23 9.27
N GLN A 153 15.61 20.08 9.77
CA GLN A 153 16.38 20.00 11.03
C GLN A 153 17.84 20.47 10.92
N ASN A 154 18.42 20.51 9.71
CA ASN A 154 19.81 20.94 9.49
C ASN A 154 19.93 22.42 9.05
N GLN A 155 18.86 23.22 9.17
CA GLN A 155 18.97 24.67 9.01
C GLN A 155 19.56 25.27 10.31
N PRO A 156 20.76 25.87 10.27
CA PRO A 156 21.29 26.59 11.43
C PRO A 156 20.38 27.80 11.68
N TYR A 157 19.94 27.96 12.93
CA TYR A 157 19.32 29.21 13.36
C TYR A 157 20.33 30.34 13.10
N PHE A 158 20.00 31.23 12.16
CA PHE A 158 20.75 32.47 11.98
C PHE A 158 20.39 33.39 13.16
N GLU A 159 21.30 33.51 14.13
CA GLU A 159 21.36 34.64 15.08
C GLU A 159 22.20 35.77 14.50
#